data_AF-A0A7X9HV37-F1
#
_entry.id   AF-A0A7X9HV37-F1
#
_cell.length_a   1.000
_cell.length_b   1.000
_cell.length_c   1.000
_cell.angle_alpha   90.00
_cell.angle_beta   90.00
_cell.angle_gamma   90.00
#
_symmetry.space_group_name_H-M   'P 1'
#
loop_
_entity.id
_entity.type
_entity.pdbx_description
1 polymer ?
#
loop_
_entity_poly.entity_id
_entity_poly.type
_entity_poly.pdbx_seq_one_letter_code
_entity_poly.pdbx_strand_id
1 'polypeptide(L)'
;MSRVKLLLDVVSDLQALADSLRAVAEAIGSNQPNEIEEPEQSKPSKQPEEKLVTLEEVRAILAEKSHDGFTAEVRALLEKYGASKLSQIDPSKYAALLADAEGLK
;
A
#
# COMPACT_ATOMS: atom_id res chain seq x y z
N MET A 1 20.37 -28.42 -32.68
CA MET A 1 20.18 -27.65 -31.44
C MET A 1 19.48 -28.54 -30.42
N SER A 2 20.15 -28.89 -29.33
CA SER A 2 19.56 -29.76 -28.31
C SER A 2 18.53 -28.98 -27.49
N ARG A 3 17.44 -29.64 -27.04
CA ARG A 3 16.40 -29.03 -26.19
C ARG A 3 16.97 -28.42 -24.91
N VAL A 4 18.04 -29.01 -24.39
CA VAL A 4 18.79 -28.51 -23.23
C VAL A 4 19.42 -27.14 -23.50
N LYS A 5 19.91 -26.91 -24.73
CA LYS A 5 20.51 -25.63 -25.12
C LYS A 5 19.45 -24.52 -25.17
N LEU A 6 18.26 -24.81 -25.71
CA LEU A 6 17.14 -23.84 -25.73
C LEU A 6 16.69 -23.47 -24.31
N LEU A 7 16.69 -24.42 -23.39
CA LEU A 7 16.35 -24.14 -21.99
C LEU A 7 17.40 -23.24 -21.32
N LEU A 8 18.69 -23.46 -21.59
CA LEU A 8 19.77 -22.59 -21.12
C LEU A 8 19.65 -21.17 -21.67
N ASP A 9 19.35 -21.04 -22.97
CA ASP A 9 19.18 -19.74 -23.61
C ASP A 9 17.99 -18.98 -22.97
N VAL A 10 16.85 -19.66 -22.73
CA VAL A 10 15.69 -19.06 -22.03
C VAL A 10 16.04 -18.62 -20.60
N VAL A 11 16.83 -19.41 -19.86
CA VAL A 11 17.26 -19.03 -18.50
C VAL A 11 18.15 -17.79 -18.54
N SER A 12 19.05 -17.70 -19.52
CA SER A 12 19.91 -16.52 -19.72
C SER A 12 19.09 -15.28 -20.07
N ASP A 13 18.10 -15.40 -20.95
CA ASP A 13 17.21 -14.30 -21.34
C ASP A 13 16.38 -13.80 -20.14
N LEU A 14 15.91 -14.72 -19.29
CA LEU A 14 15.18 -14.37 -18.07
C LEU A 14 16.07 -13.65 -17.04
N GLN A 15 17.34 -14.03 -16.92
CA GLN A 15 18.30 -13.32 -16.07
C GLN A 15 18.55 -11.90 -16.59
N ALA A 16 18.81 -11.74 -17.88
CA ALA A 16 19.00 -10.43 -18.50
C ALA A 16 17.76 -9.51 -18.35
N LEU A 17 16.56 -10.09 -18.43
CA LEU A 17 15.33 -9.36 -18.19
C LEU A 17 15.18 -8.95 -16.72
N ALA A 18 15.55 -9.84 -15.77
CA ALA A 18 15.54 -9.53 -14.35
C ALA A 18 16.51 -8.38 -14.01
N ASP A 19 17.69 -8.38 -14.61
CA ASP A 19 18.67 -7.29 -14.44
C ASP A 19 18.15 -5.96 -15.01
N SER A 20 17.49 -6.00 -16.17
CA SER A 20 16.85 -4.82 -16.77
C SER A 20 15.73 -4.26 -15.88
N LEU A 21 14.89 -5.13 -15.28
CA LEU A 21 13.86 -4.73 -14.33
C LEU A 21 14.46 -4.14 -13.05
N ARG A 22 15.55 -4.73 -12.54
CA ARG A 22 16.27 -4.21 -11.37
C ARG A 22 16.84 -2.82 -11.65
N ALA A 23 17.45 -2.60 -12.82
CA ALA A 23 17.95 -1.29 -13.22
C ALA A 23 16.83 -0.24 -13.32
N VAL A 24 15.64 -0.62 -13.81
CA VAL A 24 14.48 0.28 -13.84
C VAL A 24 13.93 0.56 -12.44
N ALA A 25 13.85 -0.46 -11.59
CA ALA A 25 13.42 -0.30 -10.19
C ALA A 25 14.39 0.59 -9.40
N GLU A 26 15.69 0.42 -9.62
CA GLU A 26 16.74 1.25 -9.04
C GLU A 26 16.67 2.67 -9.59
N ALA A 27 16.42 2.88 -10.89
CA ALA A 27 16.25 4.22 -11.46
C ALA A 27 15.03 4.96 -10.90
N ILE A 28 13.95 4.23 -10.58
CA ILE A 28 12.74 4.79 -9.94
C ILE A 28 12.99 5.04 -8.44
N GLY A 29 13.71 4.15 -7.76
CA GLY A 29 14.05 4.28 -6.33
C GLY A 29 15.16 5.30 -6.04
N SER A 30 16.12 5.46 -6.94
CA SER A 30 17.29 6.36 -6.82
C SER A 30 16.95 7.85 -7.01
N ASN A 31 15.67 8.21 -7.22
CA ASN A 31 15.23 9.58 -6.96
C ASN A 31 15.17 9.92 -5.45
N GLN A 32 15.57 8.97 -4.60
CA GLN A 32 16.03 9.22 -3.24
C GLN A 32 17.44 8.67 -3.06
N PRO A 33 18.38 9.42 -2.46
CA PRO A 33 19.69 8.90 -2.15
C PRO A 33 19.59 7.99 -0.93
N ASN A 34 19.86 6.69 -1.10
CA ASN A 34 20.64 5.88 -0.16
C ASN A 34 20.79 4.43 -0.67
N GLU A 35 21.97 4.17 -1.22
CA GLU A 35 22.93 3.11 -0.83
C GLU A 35 22.40 2.01 0.13
N ILE A 36 22.54 0.73 -0.28
CA ILE A 36 23.33 -0.35 0.36
C ILE A 36 22.77 -1.75 -0.01
N GLU A 37 23.58 -2.47 -0.79
CA GLU A 37 24.02 -3.88 -0.73
C GLU A 37 23.07 -5.04 -0.32
N GLU A 38 23.17 -6.11 -1.13
CA GLU A 38 22.72 -7.53 -0.97
C GLU A 38 23.15 -8.21 0.36
N PRO A 39 22.85 -9.51 0.60
CA PRO A 39 21.68 -10.37 0.33
C PRO A 39 21.24 -11.14 1.61
N GLU A 40 19.99 -11.60 1.76
CA GLU A 40 19.65 -12.87 2.47
C GLU A 40 18.13 -13.09 2.61
N GLN A 41 17.67 -14.20 2.04
CA GLN A 41 16.77 -15.18 2.65
C GLN A 41 15.89 -14.72 3.85
N SER A 42 14.60 -14.46 3.62
CA SER A 42 13.47 -15.12 4.32
C SER A 42 12.13 -14.35 4.23
N LYS A 43 11.10 -15.08 3.81
CA LYS A 43 9.66 -14.90 4.11
C LYS A 43 8.95 -13.64 3.58
N PRO A 44 7.64 -13.74 3.27
CA PRO A 44 6.84 -12.61 2.80
C PRO A 44 6.68 -11.59 3.93
N SER A 45 7.55 -10.59 3.96
CA SER A 45 7.40 -9.37 4.74
C SER A 45 6.56 -8.42 3.87
N LYS A 46 5.23 -8.38 3.99
CA LYS A 46 4.54 -7.43 4.87
C LYS A 46 5.47 -6.27 5.19
N GLN A 47 5.52 -5.29 4.28
CA GLN A 47 6.06 -3.98 4.56
C GLN A 47 5.55 -3.56 5.95
N PRO A 48 6.45 -3.16 6.87
CA PRO A 48 6.05 -2.58 8.13
C PRO A 48 5.24 -1.33 7.83
N GLU A 49 3.92 -1.46 7.96
CA GLU A 49 3.02 -0.35 8.21
C GLU A 49 3.66 0.47 9.32
N GLU A 50 4.17 1.63 8.94
CA GLU A 50 4.43 2.68 9.89
C GLU A 50 3.17 2.84 10.72
N LYS A 51 3.35 2.69 12.02
CA LYS A 51 2.34 2.74 13.07
C LYS A 51 1.71 4.14 13.13
N LEU A 52 0.93 4.44 12.11
CA LEU A 52 0.01 5.54 11.99
C LEU A 52 -1.26 4.83 11.56
N VAL A 53 -2.25 4.78 12.45
CA VAL A 53 -3.63 4.32 12.19
C VAL A 53 -3.89 4.24 10.69
N THR A 54 -3.81 3.04 10.12
CA THR A 54 -3.65 2.94 8.66
C THR A 54 -4.93 3.43 8.03
N LEU A 55 -4.78 4.29 7.01
CA LEU A 55 -5.89 4.82 6.23
C LEU A 55 -6.87 3.72 5.77
N GLU A 56 -6.35 2.51 5.62
CA GLU A 56 -7.07 1.31 5.25
C GLU A 56 -8.05 0.83 6.32
N GLU A 57 -7.65 0.76 7.60
CA GLU A 57 -8.55 0.35 8.68
C GLU A 57 -9.71 1.34 8.86
N VAL A 58 -9.40 2.64 8.84
CA VAL A 58 -10.41 3.71 8.96
C VAL A 58 -11.37 3.64 7.77
N ARG A 59 -10.85 3.38 6.57
CA ARG A 59 -11.66 3.24 5.36
C ARG A 59 -12.51 1.98 5.37
N ALA A 60 -11.99 0.87 5.89
CA ALA A 60 -12.73 -0.37 6.03
C ALA A 60 -13.91 -0.18 6.99
N ILE A 61 -13.67 0.38 8.17
CA ILE A 61 -14.72 0.60 9.19
C ILE A 61 -15.76 1.61 8.69
N LEU A 62 -15.35 2.73 8.08
CA LEU A 62 -16.31 3.67 7.50
C LEU A 62 -17.10 3.07 6.34
N ALA A 63 -16.48 2.22 5.52
CA ALA A 63 -17.16 1.55 4.42
C ALA A 63 -18.17 0.53 4.94
N GLU A 64 -17.84 -0.20 6.00
CA GLU A 64 -18.74 -1.12 6.69
C GLU A 64 -19.93 -0.38 7.29
N LYS A 65 -19.72 0.71 8.03
CA LYS A 65 -20.79 1.59 8.54
C LYS A 65 -21.64 2.21 7.43
N SER A 66 -21.00 2.59 6.32
CA SER A 66 -21.70 3.08 5.14
C SER A 66 -22.59 2.00 4.50
N HIS A 67 -22.15 0.74 4.53
CA HIS A 67 -22.90 -0.42 4.06
C HIS A 67 -24.07 -0.77 4.98
N ASP A 68 -23.92 -0.56 6.29
CA ASP A 68 -24.98 -0.70 7.30
C ASP A 68 -26.11 0.35 7.16
N GLY A 69 -25.97 1.31 6.23
CA GLY A 69 -26.97 2.34 5.95
C GLY A 69 -26.65 3.71 6.57
N PHE A 70 -25.57 3.82 7.33
CA PHE A 70 -25.13 5.08 7.95
C PHE A 70 -24.27 5.94 7.00
N THR A 71 -24.42 5.76 5.68
CA THR A 71 -23.68 6.48 4.64
C THR A 71 -23.84 8.00 4.76
N ALA A 72 -25.03 8.47 5.15
CA ALA A 72 -25.32 9.90 5.33
C ALA A 72 -24.56 10.49 6.52
N GLU A 73 -24.51 9.77 7.63
CA GLU A 73 -23.83 10.20 8.86
C GLU A 73 -22.32 10.13 8.70
N VAL A 74 -21.80 9.09 8.06
CA VAL A 74 -20.38 9.01 7.68
C VAL A 74 -19.99 10.20 6.79
N ARG A 75 -20.84 10.59 5.82
CA ARG A 75 -20.59 11.78 4.98
C ARG A 75 -20.62 13.07 5.77
N ALA A 76 -21.62 13.26 6.62
CA ALA A 76 -21.74 14.43 7.50
C ALA A 76 -20.56 14.53 8.46
N LEU A 77 -20.04 13.39 8.93
CA LEU A 77 -18.87 13.31 9.77
C LEU A 77 -17.62 13.76 9.01
N LEU A 78 -17.38 13.19 7.82
CA LEU A 78 -16.27 13.61 6.95
C LEU A 78 -16.33 15.13 6.68
N GLU A 79 -17.51 15.66 6.36
CA GLU A 79 -17.73 17.09 6.11
C GLU A 79 -17.49 17.96 7.36
N LYS A 80 -17.90 17.49 8.55
CA LYS A 80 -17.59 18.13 9.85
C LYS A 80 -16.08 18.23 10.09
N TYR A 81 -15.32 17.25 9.60
CA TYR A 81 -13.86 17.27 9.64
C TYR A 81 -13.21 18.08 8.49
N GLY A 82 -14.02 18.62 7.57
CA GLY A 82 -13.61 19.54 6.51
C GLY A 82 -13.31 18.87 5.16
N ALA A 83 -13.72 17.62 4.96
CA ALA A 83 -13.33 16.83 3.80
C ALA A 83 -14.47 15.95 3.31
N SER A 84 -14.52 15.67 2.00
CA SER A 84 -15.54 14.76 1.46
C SER A 84 -15.10 13.29 1.48
N LYS A 85 -13.82 13.02 1.78
CA LYS A 85 -13.19 11.69 1.72
C LYS A 85 -12.13 11.56 2.81
N LEU A 86 -11.95 10.35 3.34
CA LEU A 86 -10.86 10.03 4.26
C LEU A 86 -9.49 10.44 3.73
N SER A 87 -9.25 10.32 2.43
CA SER A 87 -7.97 10.71 1.80
C SER A 87 -7.66 12.22 1.87
N GLN A 88 -8.63 13.04 2.27
CA GLN A 88 -8.48 14.49 2.43
C GLN A 88 -8.45 14.91 3.90
N ILE A 89 -8.54 13.96 4.84
CA ILE A 89 -8.51 14.21 6.26
C ILE A 89 -7.10 13.96 6.75
N ASP A 90 -6.59 14.82 7.63
CA ASP A 90 -5.28 14.63 8.20
C ASP A 90 -5.23 13.34 9.02
N PRO A 91 -4.14 12.55 8.95
CA PRO A 91 -4.00 11.33 9.75
C PRO A 91 -4.22 11.52 11.25
N SER A 92 -3.87 12.70 11.76
CA SER A 92 -4.11 13.10 13.15
C SER A 92 -5.59 13.15 13.53
N LYS A 93 -6.51 13.31 12.57
CA LYS A 93 -7.96 13.35 12.79
C LYS A 93 -8.64 12.01 12.55
N TYR A 94 -7.96 11.00 11.99
CA TYR A 94 -8.55 9.68 11.80
C TYR A 94 -8.99 9.01 13.09
N ALA A 95 -8.22 9.16 14.18
CA ALA A 95 -8.59 8.60 15.47
C ALA A 95 -9.92 9.17 16.00
N ALA A 96 -10.13 10.48 15.85
CA ALA A 96 -11.38 11.14 16.25
C ALA A 96 -12.55 10.71 15.35
N LEU A 97 -12.28 10.58 14.04
CA LEU A 97 -13.28 10.16 13.08
C LEU A 97 -13.70 8.69 13.29
N LEU A 98 -12.75 7.81 13.61
CA LEU A 98 -13.02 6.42 13.97
C LEU A 98 -13.92 6.34 15.20
N ALA A 99 -13.58 7.08 16.27
CA ALA A 99 -14.37 7.09 17.49
C ALA A 99 -15.82 7.57 17.25
N ASP A 100 -15.98 8.63 16.45
CA ASP A 100 -17.31 9.13 16.07
C ASP A 100 -18.08 8.11 15.20
N ALA A 101 -17.40 7.43 14.27
CA ALA A 101 -18.02 6.43 13.39
C ALA A 101 -18.36 5.10 14.11
N GLU A 102 -17.56 4.68 15.09
CA GLU A 102 -17.89 3.56 15.97
C GLU A 102 -19.11 3.87 16.86
N GLY A 103 -19.33 5.15 17.17
CA GLY A 103 -20.50 5.65 17.89
C GLY A 103 -21.80 5.61 17.07
N LEU A 104 -21.72 5.49 15.74
CA LEU A 104 -22.88 5.24 14.88
C LEU A 104 -23.27 3.76 15.01
N LYS A 105 -24.32 3.48 15.79
CA LYS A 105 -24.91 2.15 16.03
C LYS A 105 -26.40 2.19 15.74
#